data_AF-A0A554WFV6-F1
#
_entry.id   AF-A0A554WFV6-F1
#
_cell.length_a   1.000
_cell.length_b   1.000
_cell.length_c   1.000
_cell.angle_alpha   90.00
_cell.angle_beta   90.00
_cell.angle_gamma   90.00
#
_symmetry.space_group_name_H-M   'P 1'
#
loop_
_entity.id
_entity.type
_entity.pdbx_description
1 polymer ?
#
loop_
_entity_poly.entity_id
_entity_poly.type
_entity_poly.pdbx_seq_one_letter_code
_entity_poly.pdbx_strand_id
1 'polypeptide(L)'
;MLLHLQGLLTTDERAHIRAVLDAPDAPWRDGRLSAGSQAALVKHNEQLAHDSPQAAELRAMVLTALQREPLFFSAALPRKIFNPLFNRYRPQAPAYGRHIDGAVLHSQADGQWVRSDLSCTVFLSDPDEYDGGELTIHDTFGVQRVKLPAGDAVLYPGTSLHEVTPVTRGTRLASFLWIESMVRHDEQRRLLFELDMNLLQLRQQLGETAQTTALTGVYHNLLRMWAST
;
A
#
# COMPACT_ATOMS: atom_id res chain seq x y z
N MET A 1 11.59 0.29 -5.41
CA MET A 1 10.72 -0.16 -6.53
C MET A 1 9.31 0.40 -6.39
N LEU A 2 8.67 0.90 -7.48
CA LEU A 2 7.24 1.25 -7.51
C LEU A 2 6.50 0.19 -8.34
N LEU A 3 5.45 -0.42 -7.79
CA LEU A 3 4.74 -1.54 -8.40
C LEU A 3 3.22 -1.33 -8.34
N HIS A 4 2.55 -1.59 -9.46
CA HIS A 4 1.09 -1.57 -9.59
C HIS A 4 0.53 -3.00 -9.44
N LEU A 5 -0.33 -3.20 -8.45
CA LEU A 5 -1.12 -4.42 -8.25
C LEU A 5 -2.51 -4.20 -8.84
N GLN A 6 -2.80 -4.85 -9.97
CA GLN A 6 -4.06 -4.69 -10.71
C GLN A 6 -5.13 -5.62 -10.15
N GLY A 7 -6.35 -5.12 -9.97
CA GLY A 7 -7.50 -5.92 -9.55
C GLY A 7 -7.35 -6.56 -8.18
N LEU A 8 -6.62 -5.91 -7.26
CA LEU A 8 -6.41 -6.42 -5.90
C LEU A 8 -7.74 -6.70 -5.19
N LEU A 9 -8.72 -5.80 -5.31
CA LEU A 9 -10.07 -5.97 -4.80
C LEU A 9 -11.03 -6.45 -5.90
N THR A 10 -11.88 -7.42 -5.59
CA THR A 10 -12.93 -7.89 -6.51
C THR A 10 -14.04 -6.84 -6.64
N THR A 11 -14.89 -6.98 -7.67
CA THR A 11 -16.02 -6.06 -7.87
C THR A 11 -16.96 -5.99 -6.67
N ASP A 12 -17.27 -7.14 -6.06
CA ASP A 12 -18.16 -7.22 -4.90
C ASP A 12 -17.53 -6.59 -3.66
N GLU A 13 -16.24 -6.83 -3.43
CA GLU A 13 -15.51 -6.22 -2.32
C GLU A 13 -15.43 -4.70 -2.47
N ARG A 14 -15.16 -4.20 -3.69
CA ARG A 14 -15.17 -2.76 -3.96
C ARG A 14 -16.54 -2.16 -3.66
N ALA A 15 -17.61 -2.77 -4.17
CA ALA A 15 -18.97 -2.29 -3.96
C ALA A 15 -19.33 -2.26 -2.46
N HIS A 16 -18.98 -3.30 -1.71
CA HIS A 16 -19.22 -3.36 -0.27
C HIS A 16 -18.40 -2.34 0.51
N ILE A 17 -17.10 -2.22 0.23
CA ILE A 17 -16.23 -1.22 0.86
C ILE A 17 -16.79 0.19 0.62
N ARG A 18 -17.27 0.48 -0.59
CA ARG A 18 -17.90 1.77 -0.90
C ARG A 18 -19.20 1.98 -0.15
N ALA A 19 -20.07 0.99 -0.09
CA ALA A 19 -21.32 1.09 0.67
C ALA A 19 -21.06 1.46 2.15
N VAL A 20 -20.04 0.86 2.79
CA VAL A 20 -19.66 1.16 4.17
C VAL A 20 -19.04 2.55 4.31
N LEU A 21 -18.14 2.96 3.41
CA LEU A 21 -17.45 4.25 3.49
C LEU A 21 -18.34 5.46 3.19
N ASP A 22 -19.33 5.28 2.31
CA ASP A 22 -20.28 6.31 1.89
C ASP A 22 -21.53 6.36 2.78
N ALA A 23 -21.64 5.44 3.76
CA ALA A 23 -22.73 5.44 4.72
C ALA A 23 -22.77 6.75 5.54
N PRO A 24 -23.96 7.32 5.81
CA PRO A 24 -24.08 8.60 6.54
C PRO A 24 -23.48 8.58 7.95
N ASP A 25 -23.43 7.41 8.58
CA ASP A 25 -22.89 7.18 9.92
C ASP A 25 -21.41 6.76 9.93
N ALA A 26 -20.74 6.72 8.76
CA ALA A 26 -19.32 6.45 8.67
C ALA A 26 -18.52 7.50 9.47
N PRO A 27 -17.75 7.09 10.50
CA PRO A 27 -17.14 8.02 11.46
C PRO A 27 -15.85 8.66 10.91
N TRP A 28 -15.99 9.56 9.95
CA TRP A 28 -14.89 10.35 9.41
C TRP A 28 -14.44 11.42 10.43
N ARG A 29 -13.13 11.48 10.69
CA ARG A 29 -12.48 12.45 11.60
C ARG A 29 -11.37 13.20 10.86
N ASP A 30 -10.89 14.29 11.45
CA ASP A 30 -9.72 15.02 10.95
C ASP A 30 -8.49 14.10 10.87
N GLY A 31 -7.90 13.97 9.69
CA GLY A 31 -6.79 13.05 9.45
C GLY A 31 -5.46 13.48 10.10
N ARG A 32 -5.34 14.73 10.56
CA ARG A 32 -4.16 15.18 11.33
C ARG A 32 -3.94 14.38 12.60
N LEU A 33 -5.01 13.80 13.17
CA LEU A 33 -4.96 13.00 14.39
C LEU A 33 -4.12 11.71 14.26
N SER A 34 -3.86 11.23 13.05
CA SER A 34 -3.05 10.03 12.83
C SER A 34 -1.64 10.30 12.28
N ALA A 35 -1.30 11.57 12.04
CA ALA A 35 -0.02 11.94 11.47
C ALA A 35 1.01 12.25 12.56
N GLY A 36 2.28 11.97 12.28
CA GLY A 36 3.38 12.47 13.10
C GLY A 36 3.41 14.01 13.10
N SER A 37 4.09 14.60 14.09
CA SER A 37 4.06 16.06 14.34
C SER A 37 4.38 16.90 13.11
N GLN A 38 5.40 16.53 12.33
CA GLN A 38 5.76 17.24 11.09
C GLN A 38 4.70 17.08 10.01
N ALA A 39 4.24 15.85 9.76
CA ALA A 39 3.34 15.57 8.65
C ALA A 39 1.92 16.11 8.91
N ALA A 40 1.52 16.22 10.18
CA ALA A 40 0.26 16.85 10.59
C ALA A 40 0.15 18.34 10.17
N LEU A 41 1.28 19.04 9.98
CA LEU A 41 1.29 20.44 9.54
C LEU A 41 0.87 20.62 8.07
N VAL A 42 1.00 19.57 7.25
CA VAL A 42 0.72 19.60 5.81
C VAL A 42 -0.42 18.67 5.43
N LYS A 43 -1.11 18.08 6.41
CA LYS A 43 -2.18 17.12 6.20
C LYS A 43 -3.54 17.79 6.35
N HIS A 44 -4.29 17.82 5.25
CA HIS A 44 -5.64 18.34 5.18
C HIS A 44 -6.52 17.30 4.50
N ASN A 45 -6.90 16.26 5.24
CA ASN A 45 -7.79 15.20 4.78
C ASN A 45 -8.64 14.68 5.94
N GLU A 46 -9.48 13.69 5.65
CA GLU A 46 -10.25 12.98 6.66
C GLU A 46 -9.82 11.52 6.71
N GLN A 47 -10.05 10.90 7.85
CA GLN A 47 -9.84 9.46 8.03
C GLN A 47 -10.98 8.82 8.77
N LEU A 48 -11.30 7.59 8.36
CA LEU A 48 -12.24 6.76 9.09
C LEU A 48 -11.65 6.49 10.48
N ALA A 49 -12.45 6.66 11.53
CA ALA A 49 -12.04 6.41 12.89
C ALA A 49 -11.49 4.99 13.03
N HIS A 50 -10.21 4.87 13.38
CA HIS A 50 -9.48 3.59 13.34
C HIS A 50 -10.00 2.56 14.35
N ASP A 51 -10.72 3.02 15.37
CA ASP A 51 -11.37 2.28 16.45
C ASP A 51 -12.84 1.92 16.13
N SER A 52 -13.34 2.30 14.96
CA SER A 52 -14.72 2.00 14.54
C SER A 52 -14.89 0.57 14.05
N PRO A 53 -16.10 -0.02 14.20
CA PRO A 53 -16.40 -1.35 13.64
C PRO A 53 -16.25 -1.37 12.11
N GLN A 54 -16.60 -0.28 11.42
CA GLN A 54 -16.40 -0.13 9.98
C GLN A 54 -14.91 -0.25 9.62
N ALA A 55 -14.02 0.43 10.34
CA ALA A 55 -12.58 0.35 10.09
C ALA A 55 -11.99 -1.05 10.36
N ALA A 56 -12.55 -1.80 11.31
CA ALA A 56 -12.12 -3.17 11.60
C ALA A 56 -12.55 -4.13 10.47
N GLU A 57 -13.80 -4.02 10.01
CA GLU A 57 -14.35 -4.80 8.91
C GLU A 57 -13.57 -4.58 7.61
N LEU A 58 -13.47 -3.33 7.16
CA LEU A 58 -12.82 -3.01 5.88
C LEU A 58 -11.34 -3.38 5.87
N ARG A 59 -10.68 -3.28 7.03
CA ARG A 59 -9.29 -3.70 7.21
C ARG A 59 -9.12 -5.20 7.01
N ALA A 60 -10.02 -6.01 7.56
CA ALA A 60 -9.99 -7.45 7.35
C ALA A 60 -10.08 -7.78 5.85
N MET A 61 -10.98 -7.10 5.12
CA MET A 61 -11.11 -7.27 3.67
C MET A 61 -9.83 -6.91 2.90
N VAL A 62 -9.23 -5.76 3.19
CA VAL A 62 -7.98 -5.33 2.54
C VAL A 62 -6.83 -6.31 2.84
N LEU A 63 -6.72 -6.79 4.08
CA LEU A 63 -5.70 -7.78 4.45
C LEU A 63 -5.93 -9.12 3.73
N THR A 64 -7.16 -9.60 3.66
CA THR A 64 -7.51 -10.82 2.90
C THR A 64 -7.21 -10.66 1.41
N ALA A 65 -7.48 -9.49 0.82
CA ALA A 65 -7.14 -9.21 -0.57
C ALA A 65 -5.63 -9.22 -0.84
N LEU A 66 -4.82 -8.64 0.06
CA LEU A 66 -3.36 -8.71 -0.03
C LEU A 66 -2.84 -10.14 0.15
N GLN A 67 -3.46 -10.94 1.03
CA GLN A 67 -3.07 -12.32 1.29
C GLN A 67 -3.26 -13.26 0.10
N ARG A 68 -4.17 -12.95 -0.83
CA ARG A 68 -4.38 -13.75 -2.04
C ARG A 68 -3.57 -13.27 -3.25
N GLU A 69 -2.88 -12.14 -3.16
CA GLU A 69 -2.17 -11.51 -4.29
C GLU A 69 -0.71 -11.99 -4.35
N PRO A 70 -0.33 -12.93 -5.25
CA PRO A 70 1.01 -13.51 -5.23
C PRO A 70 2.10 -12.48 -5.56
N LEU A 71 1.78 -11.51 -6.43
CA LEU A 71 2.72 -10.47 -6.82
C LEU A 71 3.08 -9.58 -5.61
N PHE A 72 2.12 -9.33 -4.72
CA PHE A 72 2.37 -8.63 -3.46
C PHE A 72 3.37 -9.38 -2.58
N PHE A 73 3.24 -10.70 -2.41
CA PHE A 73 4.19 -11.47 -1.60
C PHE A 73 5.60 -11.47 -2.17
N SER A 74 5.72 -11.66 -3.48
CA SER A 74 7.03 -11.65 -4.15
C SER A 74 7.70 -10.29 -4.04
N ALA A 75 6.94 -9.20 -4.21
CA ALA A 75 7.45 -7.84 -4.18
C ALA A 75 7.74 -7.31 -2.77
N ALA A 76 6.86 -7.60 -1.81
CA ALA A 76 6.89 -7.00 -0.49
C ALA A 76 7.55 -7.88 0.58
N LEU A 77 7.54 -9.21 0.40
CA LEU A 77 8.04 -10.18 1.37
C LEU A 77 7.62 -9.85 2.82
N PRO A 78 6.31 -9.72 3.10
CA PRO A 78 5.82 -9.11 4.33
C PRO A 78 6.16 -9.95 5.57
N ARG A 79 6.79 -9.32 6.57
CA ARG A 79 6.93 -9.86 7.94
C ARG A 79 5.79 -9.38 8.83
N LYS A 80 5.50 -8.08 8.78
CA LYS A 80 4.37 -7.46 9.47
C LYS A 80 3.69 -6.45 8.56
N ILE A 81 2.39 -6.32 8.72
CA ILE A 81 1.59 -5.32 8.01
C ILE A 81 0.99 -4.40 9.06
N PHE A 82 1.35 -3.11 9.01
CA PHE A 82 0.64 -2.09 9.76
C PHE A 82 -0.80 -2.04 9.27
N ASN A 83 -1.74 -1.97 10.20
CA ASN A 83 -3.13 -2.10 9.86
C ASN A 83 -3.61 -1.12 8.77
N PRO A 84 -4.34 -1.59 7.75
CA PRO A 84 -5.03 -0.71 6.80
C PRO A 84 -5.84 0.40 7.48
N LEU A 85 -5.61 1.62 7.01
CA LEU A 85 -6.32 2.84 7.39
C LEU A 85 -7.02 3.40 6.17
N PHE A 86 -8.12 4.12 6.37
CA PHE A 86 -8.93 4.66 5.27
C PHE A 86 -8.90 6.18 5.32
N ASN A 87 -8.62 6.81 4.19
CA ASN A 87 -8.61 8.27 4.05
C ASN A 87 -9.57 8.74 2.97
N ARG A 88 -10.02 9.99 3.14
CA ARG A 88 -10.88 10.72 2.21
C ARG A 88 -10.29 12.09 1.94
N TYR A 89 -10.17 12.43 0.67
CA TYR A 89 -9.80 13.75 0.20
C TYR A 89 -10.95 14.32 -0.63
N ARG A 90 -11.31 15.58 -0.36
CA ARG A 90 -12.39 16.32 -1.00
C ARG A 90 -12.07 17.82 -0.97
N PRO A 91 -12.75 18.69 -1.73
CA PRO A 91 -12.38 20.11 -1.81
C PRO A 91 -12.20 20.83 -0.46
N GLN A 92 -12.93 20.42 0.59
CA GLN A 92 -12.84 20.98 1.94
C GLN A 92 -11.62 20.49 2.75
N ALA A 93 -11.09 19.32 2.42
CA ALA A 93 -9.92 18.70 3.02
C ALA A 93 -9.14 18.01 1.89
N PRO A 94 -8.41 18.79 1.06
CA PRO A 94 -8.11 18.37 -0.30
C PRO A 94 -6.78 17.65 -0.47
N ALA A 95 -5.84 17.74 0.47
CA ALA A 95 -4.44 17.44 0.19
C ALA A 95 -3.68 16.86 1.38
N TYR A 96 -2.57 16.19 1.06
CA TYR A 96 -1.54 15.88 2.04
C TYR A 96 -0.20 16.25 1.41
N GLY A 97 0.37 17.36 1.86
CA GLY A 97 1.60 17.90 1.30
C GLY A 97 2.80 16.99 1.52
N ARG A 98 3.93 17.40 0.93
CA ARG A 98 5.17 16.62 0.93
C ARG A 98 5.61 16.19 2.32
N HIS A 99 5.78 14.89 2.49
CA HIS A 99 6.27 14.29 3.71
C HIS A 99 6.99 12.97 3.41
N ILE A 100 7.71 12.48 4.42
CA ILE A 100 8.26 11.13 4.47
C ILE A 100 7.55 10.44 5.63
N ASP A 101 7.22 9.15 5.46
CA ASP A 101 6.58 8.38 6.49
C ASP A 101 7.48 8.18 7.71
N GLY A 102 6.87 8.03 8.89
CA GLY A 102 7.61 7.69 10.10
C GLY A 102 8.23 6.30 9.98
N ALA A 103 9.56 6.19 10.15
CA ALA A 103 10.30 4.95 9.92
C ALA A 103 9.84 3.74 10.77
N VAL A 104 9.26 4.01 11.95
CA VAL A 104 8.76 3.00 12.88
C VAL A 104 7.42 3.48 13.42
N LEU A 105 6.37 2.70 13.18
CA LEU A 105 4.99 3.03 13.49
C LEU A 105 4.45 2.09 14.56
N HIS A 106 3.63 2.60 15.48
CA HIS A 106 2.96 1.81 16.51
C HIS A 106 1.50 1.62 16.13
N SER A 107 1.11 0.38 15.84
CA SER A 107 -0.27 0.02 15.53
C SER A 107 -1.11 0.06 16.80
N GLN A 108 -2.18 0.83 16.78
CA GLN A 108 -3.14 0.88 17.88
C GLN A 108 -4.11 -0.32 17.88
N ALA A 109 -4.14 -1.10 16.80
CA ALA A 109 -5.09 -2.21 16.66
C ALA A 109 -4.59 -3.50 17.29
N ASP A 110 -3.28 -3.75 17.22
CA ASP A 110 -2.64 -4.96 17.75
C ASP A 110 -1.43 -4.66 18.65
N GLY A 111 -1.11 -3.38 18.89
CA GLY A 111 0.00 -2.94 19.74
C GLY A 111 1.38 -3.20 19.15
N GLN A 112 1.48 -3.55 17.86
CA GLN A 112 2.77 -3.89 17.27
C GLN A 112 3.52 -2.67 16.76
N TRP A 113 4.84 -2.69 16.96
CA TRP A 113 5.76 -1.84 16.23
C TRP A 113 6.07 -2.44 14.85
N VAL A 114 5.93 -1.62 13.82
CA VAL A 114 6.15 -1.96 12.41
C VAL A 114 7.15 -0.99 11.81
N ARG A 115 8.26 -1.50 11.26
CA ARG A 115 9.17 -0.70 10.44
C ARG A 115 8.55 -0.47 9.06
N SER A 116 8.46 0.78 8.61
CA SER A 116 7.79 1.14 7.35
C SER A 116 8.72 1.01 6.14
N ASP A 117 9.11 -0.22 5.77
CA ASP A 117 9.98 -0.44 4.61
C ASP A 117 9.28 -0.08 3.30
N LEU A 118 8.00 -0.43 3.21
CA LEU A 118 7.14 -0.16 2.06
C LEU A 118 5.85 0.51 2.51
N SER A 119 5.35 1.39 1.66
CA SER A 119 4.02 1.97 1.76
C SER A 119 3.16 1.41 0.64
N CYS A 120 1.89 1.17 0.93
CA CYS A 120 0.91 0.69 -0.04
C CYS A 120 -0.35 1.55 0.02
N THR A 121 -0.87 1.93 -1.15
CA THR A 121 -2.15 2.61 -1.30
C THR A 121 -3.05 1.76 -2.18
N VAL A 122 -4.20 1.36 -1.66
CA VAL A 122 -5.29 0.72 -2.40
C VAL A 122 -6.32 1.79 -2.76
N PHE A 123 -6.57 1.97 -4.05
CA PHE A 123 -7.48 2.97 -4.57
C PHE A 123 -8.92 2.48 -4.43
N LEU A 124 -9.80 3.32 -3.90
CA LEU A 124 -11.21 2.99 -3.69
C LEU A 124 -12.14 3.87 -4.52
N SER A 125 -11.62 4.90 -5.18
CA SER A 125 -12.35 5.76 -6.10
C SER A 125 -11.77 5.66 -7.50
N ASP A 126 -12.63 5.63 -8.51
CA ASP A 126 -12.17 5.62 -9.89
C ASP A 126 -11.57 6.99 -10.27
N PRO A 127 -10.55 7.02 -11.16
CA PRO A 127 -9.84 8.24 -11.51
C PRO A 127 -10.72 9.39 -12.04
N ASP A 128 -11.85 9.09 -12.67
CA ASP A 128 -12.80 10.05 -13.24
C ASP A 128 -13.79 10.62 -12.20
N GLU A 129 -13.94 9.97 -11.03
CA GLU A 129 -14.79 10.45 -9.94
C GLU A 129 -14.27 11.74 -9.28
N TYR A 130 -12.99 12.08 -9.45
CA TYR A 130 -12.37 13.24 -8.82
C TYR A 130 -11.30 13.90 -9.70
N ASP A 131 -11.08 15.21 -9.53
CA ASP A 131 -10.00 15.96 -10.19
C ASP A 131 -8.84 16.22 -9.20
N GLY A 132 -7.60 16.15 -9.69
CA GLY A 132 -6.41 16.14 -8.83
C GLY A 132 -6.29 14.84 -8.05
N GLY A 133 -5.83 14.89 -6.80
CA GLY A 133 -5.72 13.72 -5.92
C GLY A 133 -4.65 12.70 -6.31
N GLU A 134 -3.73 13.07 -7.20
CA GLU A 134 -2.64 12.21 -7.61
C GLU A 134 -1.67 11.97 -6.45
N LEU A 135 -1.32 10.71 -6.22
CA LEU A 135 -0.20 10.35 -5.34
C LEU A 135 1.10 10.63 -6.10
N THR A 136 1.82 11.64 -5.66
CA THR A 136 3.08 12.08 -6.26
C THR A 136 4.23 11.54 -5.42
N ILE A 137 5.07 10.70 -6.02
CA ILE A 137 6.22 10.06 -5.36
C ILE A 137 7.49 10.64 -5.99
N HIS A 138 8.33 11.25 -5.16
CA HIS A 138 9.60 11.82 -5.56
C HIS A 138 10.71 10.78 -5.33
N ASP A 139 11.39 10.44 -6.42
CA ASP A 139 12.56 9.57 -6.44
C ASP A 139 13.79 10.36 -6.91
N THR A 140 14.98 9.77 -6.74
CA THR A 140 16.28 10.34 -7.11
C THR A 140 16.32 10.84 -8.55
N PHE A 141 15.62 10.16 -9.46
CA PHE A 141 15.65 10.42 -10.90
C PHE A 141 14.39 11.10 -11.44
N GLY A 142 13.41 11.45 -10.60
CA GLY A 142 12.22 12.14 -11.07
C GLY A 142 11.00 11.98 -10.18
N VAL A 143 9.85 12.35 -10.74
CA VAL A 143 8.57 12.36 -10.04
C VAL A 143 7.60 11.43 -10.74
N GLN A 144 7.07 10.46 -10.01
CA GLN A 144 6.02 9.56 -10.47
C GLN A 144 4.67 10.06 -9.95
N ARG A 145 3.66 10.15 -10.83
CA ARG A 145 2.30 10.50 -10.46
C ARG A 145 1.41 9.29 -10.64
N VAL A 146 0.69 8.92 -9.59
CA VAL A 146 -0.09 7.68 -9.54
C VAL A 146 -1.55 8.01 -9.23
N LYS A 147 -2.43 7.56 -10.13
CA LYS A 147 -3.88 7.64 -10.00
C LYS A 147 -4.47 6.43 -10.73
N LEU A 148 -4.86 5.40 -9.97
CA LEU A 148 -5.21 4.08 -10.48
C LEU A 148 -6.73 3.82 -10.38
N PRO A 149 -7.27 2.88 -11.19
CA PRO A 149 -8.65 2.39 -11.06
C PRO A 149 -9.00 1.95 -9.63
N ALA A 150 -10.28 2.05 -9.26
CA ALA A 150 -10.74 1.52 -7.99
C ALA A 150 -10.49 0.00 -7.93
N GLY A 151 -9.92 -0.46 -6.81
CA GLY A 151 -9.52 -1.84 -6.58
C GLY A 151 -8.08 -2.15 -6.87
N ASP A 152 -7.36 -1.25 -7.54
CA ASP A 152 -5.93 -1.41 -7.77
C ASP A 152 -5.15 -0.87 -6.57
N ALA A 153 -3.90 -1.30 -6.46
CA ALA A 153 -2.98 -0.78 -5.46
C ALA A 153 -1.63 -0.40 -6.05
N VAL A 154 -0.95 0.51 -5.38
CA VAL A 154 0.45 0.84 -5.64
C VAL A 154 1.28 0.56 -4.40
N LEU A 155 2.41 -0.12 -4.61
CA LEU A 155 3.44 -0.40 -3.61
C LEU A 155 4.68 0.43 -3.94
N TYR A 156 5.24 1.12 -2.95
CA TYR A 156 6.41 1.98 -3.12
C TYR A 156 7.27 2.05 -1.84
N PRO A 157 8.54 2.50 -1.91
CA PRO A 157 9.39 2.57 -0.73
C PRO A 157 8.86 3.57 0.30
N GLY A 158 8.76 3.16 1.56
CA GLY A 158 8.30 4.04 2.65
C GLY A 158 9.25 5.21 2.94
N THR A 159 10.47 5.14 2.40
CA THR A 159 11.48 6.21 2.45
C THR A 159 11.23 7.34 1.45
N SER A 160 10.28 7.18 0.53
CA SER A 160 10.07 8.13 -0.56
C SER A 160 9.39 9.40 -0.06
N LEU A 161 9.91 10.57 -0.45
CA LEU A 161 9.19 11.82 -0.29
C LEU A 161 7.95 11.77 -1.18
N HIS A 162 6.78 12.00 -0.62
CA HIS A 162 5.55 11.90 -1.39
C HIS A 162 4.46 12.88 -0.91
N GLU A 163 3.48 13.12 -1.77
CA GLU A 163 2.34 13.98 -1.50
C GLU A 163 1.07 13.47 -2.21
N VAL A 164 -0.10 13.85 -1.70
CA VAL A 164 -1.38 13.74 -2.42
C VAL A 164 -1.78 15.15 -2.84
N THR A 165 -1.79 15.37 -4.15
CA THR A 165 -2.14 16.68 -4.73
C THR A 165 -3.60 17.05 -4.40
N PRO A 166 -3.94 18.36 -4.36
CA PRO A 166 -5.28 18.78 -3.98
C PRO A 166 -6.39 18.16 -4.84
N VAL A 167 -7.39 17.57 -4.19
CA VAL A 167 -8.66 17.20 -4.83
C VAL A 167 -9.52 18.44 -4.99
N THR A 168 -9.82 18.84 -6.24
CA THR A 168 -10.57 20.07 -6.55
C THR A 168 -12.03 19.81 -6.89
N ARG A 169 -12.37 18.58 -7.30
CA ARG A 169 -13.73 18.09 -7.57
C ARG A 169 -13.84 16.65 -7.10
N GLY A 170 -15.03 16.27 -6.62
CA GLY A 170 -15.33 14.89 -6.25
C GLY A 170 -14.65 14.46 -4.96
N THR A 171 -14.51 13.15 -4.78
CA THR A 171 -13.94 12.56 -3.57
C THR A 171 -12.97 11.45 -3.96
N ARG A 172 -11.75 11.51 -3.42
CA ARG A 172 -10.77 10.42 -3.48
C ARG A 172 -10.82 9.64 -2.18
N LEU A 173 -11.23 8.38 -2.26
CA LEU A 173 -11.11 7.40 -1.19
C LEU A 173 -9.94 6.46 -1.47
N ALA A 174 -9.19 6.14 -0.43
CA ALA A 174 -8.17 5.11 -0.48
C ALA A 174 -8.01 4.42 0.87
N SER A 175 -7.54 3.18 0.82
CA SER A 175 -6.90 2.53 1.96
C SER A 175 -5.39 2.70 1.84
N PHE A 176 -4.71 2.93 2.96
CA PHE A 176 -3.26 3.04 3.02
C PHE A 176 -2.71 2.25 4.21
N LEU A 177 -1.52 1.69 4.04
CA LEU A 177 -0.87 0.81 5.00
C LEU A 177 0.65 0.80 4.80
N TRP A 178 1.35 0.26 5.78
CA TRP A 178 2.79 0.06 5.74
C TRP A 178 3.15 -1.40 5.95
N ILE A 179 4.28 -1.81 5.37
CA ILE A 179 4.77 -3.17 5.45
C ILE A 179 6.19 -3.14 6.00
N GLU A 180 6.42 -3.92 7.07
CA GLU A 180 7.76 -4.36 7.45
C GLU A 180 8.07 -5.60 6.62
N SER A 181 9.06 -5.49 5.74
CA SER A 181 9.53 -6.59 4.92
C SER A 181 10.47 -7.49 5.74
N MET A 182 10.44 -8.79 5.47
CA MET A 182 11.47 -9.72 5.92
C MET A 182 12.85 -9.25 5.44
N VAL A 183 12.93 -8.69 4.24
CA VAL A 183 14.16 -8.16 3.64
C VAL A 183 14.16 -6.64 3.72
N ARG A 184 15.03 -6.10 4.58
CA ARG A 184 15.11 -4.67 4.92
C ARG A 184 15.52 -3.79 3.73
N HIS A 185 16.59 -4.17 3.03
CA HIS A 185 17.16 -3.34 1.96
C HIS A 185 16.34 -3.41 0.67
N ASP A 186 16.01 -2.25 0.07
CA ASP A 186 15.23 -2.18 -1.17
C ASP A 186 15.92 -2.91 -2.33
N GLU A 187 17.24 -2.77 -2.45
CA GLU A 187 18.03 -3.44 -3.49
C GLU A 187 17.97 -4.97 -3.39
N GLN A 188 18.14 -5.52 -2.19
CA GLN A 188 18.05 -6.97 -1.96
C GLN A 188 16.64 -7.50 -2.26
N ARG A 189 15.61 -6.78 -1.80
CA ARG A 189 14.21 -7.13 -2.05
C ARG A 189 13.87 -7.07 -3.54
N ARG A 190 14.35 -6.04 -4.24
CA ARG A 190 14.22 -5.90 -5.69
C ARG A 190 14.90 -7.04 -6.45
N LEU A 191 16.13 -7.41 -6.07
CA LEU A 191 16.83 -8.53 -6.69
C LEU A 191 16.10 -9.87 -6.51
N LEU A 192 15.55 -10.11 -5.31
CA LEU A 192 14.71 -11.29 -5.06
C LEU A 192 13.45 -11.28 -5.93
N PHE A 193 12.76 -10.14 -6.01
CA PHE A 193 11.56 -9.99 -6.84
C PHE A 193 11.87 -10.23 -8.33
N GLU A 194 12.92 -9.61 -8.86
CA GLU A 194 13.33 -9.81 -10.25
C GLU A 194 13.69 -11.28 -10.53
N LEU A 195 14.42 -11.94 -9.62
CA LEU A 195 14.75 -13.37 -9.75
C LEU A 195 13.49 -14.24 -9.77
N ASP A 196 12.54 -13.99 -8.87
CA ASP A 196 11.28 -14.76 -8.80
C ASP A 196 10.44 -14.56 -10.07
N MET A 197 10.30 -13.33 -10.58
CA MET A 197 9.56 -13.06 -11.81
C MET A 197 10.19 -13.76 -13.03
N ASN A 198 11.51 -13.71 -13.17
CA ASN A 198 12.22 -14.43 -14.24
C ASN A 198 12.06 -15.95 -14.10
N LEU A 199 12.13 -16.47 -12.88
CA LEU A 199 11.96 -17.89 -12.61
C LEU A 199 10.53 -18.38 -12.94
N LEU A 200 9.49 -17.60 -12.59
CA LEU A 200 8.12 -17.90 -12.96
C LEU A 200 7.95 -17.97 -14.48
N GLN A 201 8.52 -17.03 -15.22
CA GLN A 201 8.49 -17.04 -16.69
C GLN A 201 9.20 -18.26 -17.28
N LEU A 202 10.39 -18.60 -16.77
CA LEU A 202 11.13 -19.78 -17.21
C LEU A 202 10.37 -21.08 -16.92
N ARG A 203 9.74 -21.20 -15.76
CA ARG A 203 8.91 -22.36 -15.39
C ARG A 203 7.67 -22.49 -16.27
N GLN A 204 7.05 -21.38 -16.67
CA GLN A 204 5.94 -21.40 -17.63
C GLN A 204 6.38 -21.86 -19.02
N GLN A 205 7.58 -21.50 -19.47
CA GLN A 205 8.09 -21.84 -20.79
C GLN A 205 8.67 -23.25 -20.88
N LEU A 206 9.42 -23.68 -19.86
CA LEU A 206 10.23 -24.91 -19.88
C LEU A 206 9.69 -26.00 -18.95
N GLY A 207 8.73 -25.68 -18.09
CA GLY A 207 8.27 -26.56 -17.02
C GLY A 207 9.28 -26.68 -15.88
N GLU A 208 9.10 -27.72 -15.06
CA GLU A 208 10.04 -28.05 -14.00
C GLU A 208 11.22 -28.87 -14.54
N THR A 209 12.38 -28.24 -14.61
CA THR A 209 13.65 -28.83 -15.05
C THR A 209 14.65 -28.85 -13.89
N ALA A 210 15.79 -29.53 -14.06
CA ALA A 210 16.87 -29.48 -13.09
C ALA A 210 17.38 -28.04 -12.85
N GLN A 211 17.42 -27.21 -13.91
CA GLN A 211 17.89 -25.84 -13.87
C GLN A 211 16.89 -24.90 -13.20
N THR A 212 15.60 -24.98 -13.52
CA THR A 212 14.58 -24.17 -12.84
C THR A 212 14.50 -24.54 -11.36
N THR A 213 14.61 -25.83 -11.03
CA THR A 213 14.69 -26.31 -9.63
C THR A 213 15.90 -25.72 -8.91
N ALA A 214 17.08 -25.74 -9.55
CA ALA A 214 18.29 -25.17 -8.98
C ALA A 214 18.18 -23.65 -8.74
N LEU A 215 17.59 -22.91 -9.68
CA LEU A 215 17.34 -21.47 -9.54
C LEU A 215 16.32 -21.15 -8.44
N THR A 216 15.26 -21.94 -8.30
CA THR A 216 14.35 -21.88 -7.14
C THR A 216 15.13 -22.08 -5.84
N GLY A 217 16.08 -23.02 -5.82
CA GLY A 217 17.00 -23.21 -4.70
C GLY A 217 17.87 -21.99 -4.40
N VAL A 218 18.39 -21.29 -5.42
CA VAL A 218 19.15 -20.04 -5.26
C VAL A 218 18.28 -18.95 -4.64
N TYR A 219 17.07 -18.74 -5.16
CA TYR A 219 16.10 -17.78 -4.60
C TYR A 219 15.87 -18.03 -3.10
N HIS A 220 15.55 -19.27 -2.71
CA HIS A 220 15.30 -19.59 -1.30
C HIS A 220 16.55 -19.46 -0.41
N ASN A 221 17.75 -19.73 -0.93
CA ASN A 221 18.99 -19.50 -0.19
C ASN A 221 19.21 -18.00 0.06
N LEU A 222 19.04 -17.16 -0.96
CA LEU A 222 19.17 -15.70 -0.83
C LEU A 222 18.12 -15.15 0.16
N LEU A 223 16.88 -15.60 0.07
CA LEU A 223 15.84 -15.22 1.03
C LEU A 223 16.23 -15.62 2.45
N ARG A 224 16.72 -16.85 2.67
CA ARG A 224 17.22 -17.29 3.99
C ARG A 224 18.40 -16.46 4.50
N MET A 225 19.25 -15.96 3.61
CA MET A 225 20.40 -15.13 3.98
C MET A 225 20.01 -13.70 4.35
N TRP A 226 18.97 -13.14 3.73
CA TRP A 226 18.61 -11.73 3.86
C TRP A 226 17.37 -11.47 4.74
N ALA A 227 16.55 -12.50 4.98
CA ALA A 227 15.34 -12.37 5.79
C ALA A 227 15.65 -12.17 7.28
N SER A 228 14.91 -11.26 7.90
CA SER A 228 14.68 -11.18 9.34
C SER A 228 13.26 -11.68 9.61
N THR A 229 13.12 -12.77 10.35
CA THR A 229 11.81 -13.40 10.69
C THR A 229 11.41 -13.08 12.12
#